data_AF-A0A2C6L3B1-F1
#
_entry.id   AF-A0A2C6L3B1-F1
#
_cell.length_a   1.000
_cell.length_b   1.000
_cell.length_c   1.000
_cell.angle_alpha   90.00
_cell.angle_beta   90.00
_cell.angle_gamma   90.00
#
_symmetry.space_group_name_H-M   'P 1'
#
loop_
_entity.id
_entity.type
_entity.pdbx_description
1 polymer ?
#
loop_
_entity_poly.entity_id
_entity_poly.type
_entity_poly.pdbx_seq_one_letter_code
_entity_poly.pdbx_strand_id
1 'polypeptide(L)'
;MAAQYIMMPEMRQSLYTLGSKSMELLRGLPTDDVQLESYHDPETCTVVFDTLNDGTHFGLMDADEIKITYSHTEHQGTLDYIESRREAIEVLKQKQRHIQRFNIPKGCLADESSTWVAYCRRESPPCYAGRIDVQLSRGPVNEKPVPLTLLPYETFAEQMVEKDGIGFYDVDDIFEAETPLYRLTWDPDKCIVHYRYMTNDQNETAVYWLRTRQAFRIDVKDLDGKFVRKMSAMTSECGGRSPEQFSVTSKELTDGTIKVLFRAERLAEPETHKDRFELKKLPPHVPTHDWNPESSEAFDFLDLFPDVEALSLDLLVKD
;
A
#
# COMPACT_ATOMS: atom_id res chain seq x y z
N MET A 1 54.91 -30.40 -4.65
CA MET A 1 54.74 -29.01 -4.20
C MET A 1 53.28 -28.64 -4.40
N ALA A 2 52.53 -28.55 -3.31
CA ALA A 2 51.12 -28.18 -3.33
C ALA A 2 51.03 -26.65 -3.43
N ALA A 3 50.43 -26.14 -4.51
CA ALA A 3 50.06 -24.74 -4.60
C ALA A 3 48.83 -24.53 -3.71
N GLN A 4 49.03 -24.07 -2.48
CA GLN A 4 47.96 -23.45 -1.70
C GLN A 4 47.56 -22.17 -2.42
N TYR A 5 46.42 -22.19 -3.10
CA TYR A 5 45.78 -20.98 -3.60
C TYR A 5 45.29 -20.18 -2.39
N ILE A 6 46.08 -19.18 -2.00
CA ILE A 6 45.64 -18.11 -1.12
C ILE A 6 44.56 -17.35 -1.91
N MET A 7 43.28 -17.66 -1.64
CA MET A 7 42.18 -16.89 -2.20
C MET A 7 42.27 -15.46 -1.68
N MET A 8 42.54 -14.52 -2.58
CA MET A 8 42.49 -13.08 -2.29
C MET A 8 41.09 -12.72 -1.74
N PRO A 9 40.97 -11.85 -0.72
CA PRO A 9 39.69 -11.49 -0.09
C PRO A 9 38.61 -11.04 -1.09
N GLU A 10 39.01 -10.39 -2.17
CA GLU A 10 38.15 -9.89 -3.26
C GLU A 10 37.51 -11.02 -4.07
N MET A 11 38.23 -12.13 -4.30
CA MET A 11 37.67 -13.34 -4.94
C MET A 11 36.69 -14.06 -4.02
N ARG A 12 36.94 -14.06 -2.71
CA ARG A 12 36.00 -14.62 -1.73
C ARG A 12 34.70 -13.81 -1.68
N GLN A 13 34.79 -12.49 -1.69
CA GLN A 13 33.61 -11.61 -1.78
C GLN A 13 32.87 -11.81 -3.10
N SER A 14 33.58 -11.85 -4.23
CA SER A 14 32.97 -12.07 -5.54
C SER A 14 32.26 -13.42 -5.65
N LEU A 15 32.84 -14.49 -5.10
CA LEU A 15 32.21 -15.80 -5.00
C LEU A 15 31.00 -15.81 -4.05
N TYR A 16 31.05 -15.03 -2.97
CA TYR A 16 29.90 -14.86 -2.07
C TYR A 16 28.75 -14.12 -2.76
N THR A 17 29.06 -13.06 -3.52
CA THR A 17 28.08 -12.27 -4.29
C THR A 17 27.53 -13.05 -5.49
N LEU A 18 28.38 -13.85 -6.17
CA LEU A 18 27.91 -14.77 -7.20
C LEU A 18 27.04 -15.87 -6.59
N GLY A 19 27.43 -16.42 -5.44
CA GLY A 19 26.64 -17.43 -4.71
C GLY A 19 25.30 -16.89 -4.26
N SER A 20 25.24 -15.66 -3.73
CA SER A 20 23.98 -15.01 -3.32
C SER A 20 23.10 -14.70 -4.53
N LYS A 21 23.63 -14.14 -5.61
CA LYS A 21 22.88 -13.89 -6.86
C LYS A 21 22.39 -15.17 -7.52
N SER A 22 23.17 -16.25 -7.48
CA SER A 22 22.77 -17.56 -8.00
C SER A 22 21.67 -18.19 -7.14
N MET A 23 21.72 -17.99 -5.82
CA MET A 23 20.66 -18.39 -4.90
C MET A 23 19.38 -17.56 -5.07
N GLU A 24 19.48 -16.28 -5.43
CA GLU A 24 18.33 -15.43 -5.80
C GLU A 24 17.69 -15.89 -7.12
N LEU A 25 18.51 -16.24 -8.13
CA LEU A 25 18.03 -16.84 -9.38
C LEU A 25 17.31 -18.19 -9.17
N LEU A 26 17.73 -18.97 -8.16
CA LEU A 26 17.09 -20.22 -7.74
C LEU A 26 15.89 -20.03 -6.78
N ARG A 27 15.58 -18.80 -6.35
CA ARG A 27 14.38 -18.51 -5.52
C ARG A 27 13.22 -17.94 -6.34
N GLY A 28 13.44 -17.72 -7.65
CA GLY A 28 12.52 -16.98 -8.49
C GLY A 28 12.52 -15.49 -8.15
N LEU A 29 12.26 -14.66 -9.16
CA LEU A 29 11.91 -13.25 -8.91
C LEU A 29 10.56 -13.19 -8.19
N PRO A 30 10.30 -12.15 -7.36
CA PRO A 30 8.97 -11.95 -6.80
C PRO A 30 7.95 -11.89 -7.93
N THR A 31 6.91 -12.71 -7.85
CA THR A 31 5.82 -12.72 -8.84
C THR A 31 4.60 -12.04 -8.26
N ASP A 32 4.09 -11.03 -8.97
CA ASP A 32 2.84 -10.32 -8.63
C ASP A 32 1.58 -11.12 -9.05
N ASP A 33 1.77 -12.28 -9.71
CA ASP A 33 0.72 -12.99 -10.46
C ASP A 33 -0.24 -13.84 -9.61
N VAL A 34 0.09 -14.14 -8.35
CA VAL A 34 -0.78 -14.93 -7.45
C VAL A 34 -1.33 -14.02 -6.35
N GLN A 35 -2.60 -13.67 -6.48
CA GLN A 35 -3.34 -12.85 -5.52
C GLN A 35 -4.24 -13.75 -4.66
N LEU A 36 -3.99 -13.76 -3.35
CA LEU A 36 -4.93 -14.31 -2.37
C LEU A 36 -6.23 -13.54 -2.42
N GLU A 37 -7.35 -14.22 -2.23
CA GLU A 37 -8.63 -13.55 -2.06
C GLU A 37 -8.59 -12.73 -0.76
N SER A 38 -8.81 -11.42 -0.90
CA SER A 38 -8.91 -10.50 0.22
C SER A 38 -10.35 -10.04 0.42
N TYR A 39 -10.72 -9.95 1.68
CA TYR A 39 -12.00 -9.46 2.14
C TYR A 39 -11.75 -8.38 3.17
N HIS A 40 -12.73 -7.50 3.38
CA HIS A 40 -12.62 -6.48 4.40
C HIS A 40 -13.93 -6.21 5.13
N ASP A 41 -13.79 -5.74 6.36
CA ASP A 41 -14.87 -5.19 7.16
C ASP A 41 -14.54 -3.75 7.58
N PRO A 42 -15.24 -2.74 7.02
CA PRO A 42 -15.08 -1.35 7.44
C PRO A 42 -15.49 -1.09 8.90
N GLU A 43 -16.36 -1.95 9.48
CA GLU A 43 -16.89 -1.79 10.84
C GLU A 43 -15.87 -2.18 11.92
N THR A 44 -15.09 -3.22 11.70
CA THR A 44 -14.01 -3.64 12.60
C THR A 44 -12.62 -3.18 12.14
N CYS A 45 -12.52 -2.59 10.95
CA CYS A 45 -11.24 -2.23 10.35
C CYS A 45 -10.31 -3.44 10.14
N THR A 46 -10.89 -4.55 9.69
CA THR A 46 -10.17 -5.80 9.45
C THR A 46 -10.04 -6.07 7.96
N VAL A 47 -8.85 -6.47 7.50
CA VAL A 47 -8.63 -7.06 6.18
C VAL A 47 -8.26 -8.53 6.38
N VAL A 48 -8.97 -9.41 5.69
CA VAL A 48 -8.86 -10.87 5.83
C VAL A 48 -8.35 -11.44 4.52
N PHE A 49 -7.28 -12.22 4.60
CA PHE A 49 -6.79 -13.04 3.49
C PHE A 49 -7.15 -14.49 3.75
N ASP A 50 -7.99 -15.05 2.88
CA ASP A 50 -8.32 -16.45 2.95
C ASP A 50 -7.40 -17.26 2.04
N THR A 51 -6.79 -18.30 2.60
CA THR A 51 -5.93 -19.23 1.86
C THR A 51 -6.50 -20.65 1.81
N LEU A 52 -7.64 -20.90 2.50
CA LEU A 52 -8.29 -22.21 2.60
C LEU A 52 -9.21 -22.47 1.42
N ASN A 53 -9.90 -21.45 0.91
CA ASN A 53 -11.02 -21.62 -0.01
C ASN A 53 -10.63 -21.65 -1.50
N ASP A 54 -9.36 -21.48 -1.84
CA ASP A 54 -8.87 -21.43 -3.23
C ASP A 54 -8.58 -22.83 -3.81
N GLY A 55 -9.56 -23.72 -3.66
CA GLY A 55 -9.52 -25.14 -4.01
C GLY A 55 -8.51 -25.48 -5.12
N THR A 56 -7.48 -26.24 -4.73
CA THR A 56 -6.52 -26.99 -5.57
C THR A 56 -5.20 -26.33 -6.03
N HIS A 57 -4.95 -25.03 -5.84
CA HIS A 57 -3.76 -24.39 -6.46
C HIS A 57 -2.73 -23.77 -5.51
N PHE A 58 -3.10 -23.46 -4.27
CA PHE A 58 -2.24 -22.72 -3.34
C PHE A 58 -1.37 -23.62 -2.44
N GLY A 59 -0.08 -23.31 -2.35
CA GLY A 59 0.87 -23.96 -1.45
C GLY A 59 0.68 -23.62 0.03
N LEU A 60 1.49 -24.27 0.88
CA LEU A 60 1.63 -23.99 2.30
C LEU A 60 2.44 -22.71 2.51
N MET A 61 1.91 -21.80 3.30
CA MET A 61 2.55 -20.54 3.68
C MET A 61 2.86 -20.56 5.17
N ASP A 62 4.15 -20.63 5.53
CA ASP A 62 4.57 -20.59 6.93
C ASP A 62 4.34 -19.19 7.49
N ALA A 63 3.61 -19.09 8.60
CA ALA A 63 3.32 -17.83 9.27
C ALA A 63 4.58 -17.07 9.67
N ASP A 64 5.71 -17.73 9.91
CA ASP A 64 6.98 -17.08 10.24
C ASP A 64 7.69 -16.48 9.01
N GLU A 65 7.28 -16.86 7.80
CA GLU A 65 7.79 -16.31 6.53
C GLU A 65 6.85 -15.22 5.95
N ILE A 66 5.82 -14.79 6.70
CA ILE A 66 4.90 -13.71 6.31
C ILE A 66 5.34 -12.38 6.93
N LYS A 67 5.31 -11.33 6.11
CA LYS A 67 5.49 -9.94 6.54
C LYS A 67 4.38 -9.07 5.99
N ILE A 68 3.79 -8.26 6.86
CA ILE A 68 2.77 -7.28 6.48
C ILE A 68 3.32 -5.91 6.75
N THR A 69 3.44 -5.12 5.69
CA THR A 69 3.91 -3.74 5.78
C THR A 69 2.82 -2.80 5.31
N TYR A 70 2.72 -1.65 5.95
CA TYR A 70 1.89 -0.57 5.46
C TYR A 70 2.74 0.56 4.93
N SER A 71 2.33 1.14 3.81
CA SER A 71 2.96 2.32 3.23
C SER A 71 2.07 3.55 3.37
N HIS A 72 2.54 4.57 4.09
CA HIS A 72 1.85 5.86 4.15
C HIS A 72 1.77 6.53 2.79
N THR A 73 2.83 6.44 1.98
CA THR A 73 2.91 7.07 0.65
C THR A 73 1.97 6.43 -0.38
N GLU A 74 1.84 5.10 -0.37
CA GLU A 74 0.94 4.39 -1.28
C GLU A 74 -0.48 4.25 -0.71
N HIS A 75 -0.70 4.56 0.58
CA HIS A 75 -1.94 4.28 1.33
C HIS A 75 -2.43 2.84 1.15
N GLN A 76 -1.48 1.91 1.05
CA GLN A 76 -1.73 0.50 0.78
C GLN A 76 -0.93 -0.36 1.75
N GLY A 77 -1.52 -1.49 2.12
CA GLY A 77 -0.80 -2.57 2.76
C GLY A 77 -0.12 -3.46 1.72
N THR A 78 0.94 -4.14 2.12
CA THR A 78 1.64 -5.14 1.34
C THR A 78 1.82 -6.39 2.18
N LEU A 79 1.29 -7.50 1.68
CA LEU A 79 1.50 -8.86 2.17
C LEU A 79 2.65 -9.49 1.39
N ASP A 80 3.77 -9.74 2.05
CA ASP A 80 4.96 -10.40 1.52
C ASP A 80 5.07 -11.78 2.15
N TYR A 81 5.05 -12.83 1.34
CA TYR A 81 5.02 -14.19 1.84
C TYR A 81 5.78 -15.16 0.95
N ILE A 82 6.13 -16.32 1.52
CA ILE A 82 6.78 -17.41 0.81
C ILE A 82 5.80 -18.58 0.69
N GLU A 83 5.49 -18.96 -0.54
CA GLU A 83 4.71 -20.14 -0.86
C GLU A 83 5.64 -21.36 -0.96
N SER A 84 5.29 -22.44 -0.25
CA SER A 84 5.94 -23.75 -0.34
C SER A 84 4.94 -24.82 -0.76
N ARG A 85 5.23 -25.67 -1.76
CA ARG A 85 4.20 -26.58 -2.28
C ARG A 85 3.92 -27.78 -1.36
N ARG A 86 2.65 -28.23 -1.37
CA ARG A 86 2.11 -29.40 -0.66
C ARG A 86 2.88 -30.66 -1.10
N GLU A 87 3.29 -31.51 -0.16
CA GLU A 87 4.28 -32.61 -0.30
C GLU A 87 4.07 -33.62 -1.46
N ALA A 88 2.95 -33.61 -2.19
CA ALA A 88 2.57 -34.68 -3.10
C ALA A 88 2.78 -34.42 -4.61
N ILE A 89 3.01 -33.19 -5.09
CA ILE A 89 3.03 -32.90 -6.54
C ILE A 89 4.19 -31.96 -6.93
N GLU A 90 5.09 -32.48 -7.77
CA GLU A 90 6.19 -31.81 -8.51
C GLU A 90 7.47 -31.43 -7.73
N VAL A 91 8.48 -32.30 -7.81
CA VAL A 91 9.86 -32.16 -7.28
C VAL A 91 10.66 -30.96 -7.88
N LEU A 92 10.10 -30.22 -8.84
CA LEU A 92 10.82 -29.18 -9.60
C LEU A 92 10.41 -27.73 -9.30
N LYS A 93 9.38 -27.47 -8.47
CA LYS A 93 8.96 -26.10 -8.12
C LYS A 93 9.54 -25.67 -6.78
N GLN A 94 10.48 -24.73 -6.83
CA GLN A 94 11.16 -24.13 -5.66
C GLN A 94 10.21 -23.22 -4.87
N LYS A 95 10.55 -22.91 -3.60
CA LYS A 95 9.86 -21.88 -2.79
C LYS A 95 9.77 -20.58 -3.60
N GLN A 96 8.58 -20.00 -3.71
CA GLN A 96 8.36 -18.75 -4.44
C GLN A 96 7.97 -17.63 -3.46
N ARG A 97 8.52 -16.44 -3.68
CA ARG A 97 8.16 -15.25 -2.90
C ARG A 97 7.11 -14.47 -3.66
N HIS A 98 6.07 -14.06 -2.95
CA HIS A 98 4.94 -13.30 -3.49
C HIS A 98 4.79 -11.99 -2.74
N ILE A 99 4.39 -10.96 -3.47
CA ILE A 99 4.12 -9.63 -2.93
C ILE A 99 2.73 -9.23 -3.42
N GLN A 100 1.79 -9.10 -2.50
CA GLN A 100 0.42 -8.68 -2.80
C GLN A 100 0.10 -7.36 -2.11
N ARG A 101 -0.37 -6.38 -2.88
CA ARG A 101 -0.85 -5.10 -2.34
C ARG A 101 -2.34 -5.20 -2.01
N PHE A 102 -2.76 -4.54 -0.93
CA PHE A 102 -4.16 -4.46 -0.52
C PHE A 102 -4.53 -3.05 -0.09
N ASN A 103 -5.80 -2.69 -0.27
CA ASN A 103 -6.30 -1.37 0.10
C ASN A 103 -6.73 -1.36 1.58
N ILE A 104 -6.58 -0.21 2.23
CA ILE A 104 -7.13 -0.02 3.57
C ILE A 104 -8.63 0.28 3.49
N PRO A 105 -9.48 -0.38 4.30
CA PRO A 105 -10.90 -0.10 4.32
C PRO A 105 -11.20 1.36 4.66
N LYS A 106 -12.27 1.89 4.09
CA LYS A 106 -12.63 3.30 4.26
C LYS A 106 -12.84 3.63 5.74
N GLY A 107 -12.18 4.69 6.21
CA GLY A 107 -12.29 5.14 7.60
C GLY A 107 -11.33 4.43 8.55
N CYS A 108 -10.50 3.52 8.08
CA CYS A 108 -9.44 2.88 8.85
C CYS A 108 -8.09 3.57 8.57
N LEU A 109 -7.13 3.39 9.48
CA LEU A 109 -5.72 3.74 9.30
C LEU A 109 -4.84 2.60 9.79
N ALA A 110 -3.65 2.47 9.21
CA ALA A 110 -2.59 1.71 9.82
C ALA A 110 -1.74 2.65 10.69
N ASP A 111 -1.45 2.22 11.91
CA ASP A 111 -0.57 2.88 12.86
C ASP A 111 0.26 1.85 13.66
N GLU A 112 1.02 2.30 14.65
CA GLU A 112 1.84 1.43 15.50
C GLU A 112 1.04 0.43 16.33
N SER A 113 -0.26 0.64 16.51
CA SER A 113 -1.16 -0.29 17.20
C SER A 113 -1.81 -1.31 16.26
N SER A 114 -1.62 -1.15 14.95
CA SER A 114 -2.11 -2.10 13.95
C SER A 114 -1.33 -3.40 14.03
N THR A 115 -2.05 -4.52 13.99
CA THR A 115 -1.49 -5.85 14.18
C THR A 115 -1.99 -6.82 13.12
N TRP A 116 -1.38 -7.99 13.07
CA TRP A 116 -1.92 -9.07 12.26
C TRP A 116 -1.75 -10.41 12.96
N VAL A 117 -2.63 -11.35 12.66
CA VAL A 117 -2.63 -12.70 13.22
C VAL A 117 -2.86 -13.73 12.13
N ALA A 118 -2.18 -14.87 12.25
CA ALA A 118 -2.38 -16.04 11.40
C ALA A 118 -3.19 -17.10 12.15
N TYR A 119 -4.08 -17.76 11.42
CA TYR A 119 -4.83 -18.92 11.88
C TYR A 119 -4.29 -20.15 11.18
N CYS A 120 -3.70 -21.08 11.95
CA CYS A 120 -2.97 -22.22 11.40
C CYS A 120 -3.93 -23.27 10.81
N ARG A 121 -3.48 -23.99 9.79
CA ARG A 121 -4.22 -25.12 9.21
C ARG A 121 -4.17 -26.39 10.07
N ARG A 122 -3.17 -26.51 10.94
CA ARG A 122 -2.88 -27.72 11.72
C ARG A 122 -2.52 -27.38 13.15
N GLU A 123 -2.73 -28.36 14.03
CA GLU A 123 -2.35 -28.28 15.45
C GLU A 123 -0.83 -28.28 15.65
N SER A 124 -0.11 -29.00 14.79
CA SER A 124 1.33 -29.20 14.91
C SER A 124 2.14 -28.12 14.16
N PRO A 125 3.27 -27.65 14.72
CA PRO A 125 4.18 -26.74 14.01
C PRO A 125 4.85 -27.41 12.79
N PRO A 126 5.26 -26.65 11.76
CA PRO A 126 5.15 -25.19 11.65
C PRO A 126 3.71 -24.72 11.36
N CYS A 127 3.39 -23.49 11.77
CA CYS A 127 2.07 -22.90 11.54
C CYS A 127 1.92 -22.49 10.08
N TYR A 128 1.31 -23.36 9.27
CA TYR A 128 0.89 -22.98 7.92
C TYR A 128 -0.40 -22.17 8.02
N ALA A 129 -0.39 -20.93 7.54
CA ALA A 129 -1.57 -20.06 7.59
C ALA A 129 -2.69 -20.63 6.70
N GLY A 130 -3.89 -20.74 7.29
CA GLY A 130 -5.16 -20.94 6.61
C GLY A 130 -5.86 -19.61 6.36
N ARG A 131 -5.77 -18.70 7.32
CA ARG A 131 -6.30 -17.34 7.21
C ARG A 131 -5.36 -16.35 7.87
N ILE A 132 -5.33 -15.13 7.35
CA ILE A 132 -4.59 -14.01 7.93
C ILE A 132 -5.56 -12.87 8.17
N ASP A 133 -5.62 -12.38 9.40
CA ASP A 133 -6.39 -11.18 9.74
C ASP A 133 -5.44 -10.03 10.03
N VAL A 134 -5.62 -8.92 9.32
CA VAL A 134 -4.93 -7.65 9.54
C VAL A 134 -5.88 -6.71 10.23
N GLN A 135 -5.55 -6.35 11.46
CA GLN A 135 -6.33 -5.46 12.31
C GLN A 135 -5.75 -4.06 12.24
N LEU A 136 -6.54 -3.13 11.71
CA LEU A 136 -6.18 -1.73 11.56
C LEU A 136 -6.91 -0.89 12.61
N SER A 137 -6.34 0.26 12.91
CA SER A 137 -7.00 1.20 13.80
C SER A 137 -8.14 1.90 13.07
N ARG A 138 -9.23 2.15 13.79
CA ARG A 138 -10.25 3.05 13.29
C ARG A 138 -9.68 4.46 13.21
N GLY A 139 -9.78 5.05 12.01
CA GLY A 139 -9.54 6.45 11.77
C GLY A 139 -10.25 7.30 12.79
N PRO A 140 -9.71 8.47 13.19
CA PRO A 140 -10.57 9.47 13.81
C PRO A 140 -11.79 9.62 12.91
N VAL A 141 -12.96 9.29 13.46
CA VAL A 141 -14.26 9.16 12.76
C VAL A 141 -14.60 10.45 11.97
N ASN A 142 -13.92 11.54 12.29
CA ASN A 142 -13.99 12.82 11.64
C ASN A 142 -12.59 13.44 11.52
N GLU A 143 -11.65 12.83 10.80
CA GLU A 143 -10.61 13.67 10.18
C GLU A 143 -11.34 14.64 9.25
N LYS A 144 -11.63 15.84 9.77
CA LYS A 144 -12.26 16.90 9.01
C LYS A 144 -11.24 17.32 7.96
N PRO A 145 -11.53 17.12 6.66
CA PRO A 145 -10.66 17.58 5.60
C PRO A 145 -10.47 19.09 5.79
N VAL A 146 -9.23 19.52 5.90
CA VAL A 146 -8.94 20.95 6.08
C VAL A 146 -8.99 21.57 4.68
N PRO A 147 -9.93 22.50 4.40
CA PRO A 147 -10.03 23.08 3.07
C PRO A 147 -8.77 23.87 2.74
N LEU A 148 -8.28 23.68 1.51
CA LEU A 148 -7.23 24.49 0.94
C LEU A 148 -7.84 25.54 0.01
N THR A 149 -7.23 26.71 -0.08
CA THR A 149 -7.70 27.78 -0.95
C THR A 149 -7.02 27.66 -2.31
N LEU A 150 -7.80 27.71 -3.39
CA LEU A 150 -7.29 27.84 -4.75
C LEU A 150 -6.77 29.27 -4.96
N LEU A 151 -5.47 29.38 -5.17
CA LEU A 151 -4.81 30.63 -5.51
C LEU A 151 -4.93 30.90 -7.01
N PRO A 152 -5.07 32.18 -7.42
CA PRO A 152 -4.87 32.57 -8.81
C PRO A 152 -3.52 32.08 -9.33
N TYR A 153 -3.48 31.74 -10.61
CA TYR A 153 -2.29 31.23 -11.28
C TYR A 153 -1.08 32.13 -11.06
N GLU A 154 -1.28 33.43 -11.24
CA GLU A 154 -0.23 34.44 -11.16
C GLU A 154 0.38 34.47 -9.75
N THR A 155 -0.47 34.43 -8.72
CA THR A 155 -0.03 34.40 -7.32
C THR A 155 0.72 33.11 -6.98
N PHE A 156 0.30 31.97 -7.51
CA PHE A 156 1.01 30.70 -7.33
C PHE A 156 2.37 30.72 -8.03
N ALA A 157 2.43 31.20 -9.27
CA ALA A 157 3.67 31.31 -10.04
C ALA A 157 4.67 32.27 -9.37
N GLU A 158 4.21 33.42 -8.91
CA GLU A 158 5.03 34.37 -8.14
C GLU A 158 5.60 33.71 -6.87
N GLN A 159 4.78 32.97 -6.12
CA GLN A 159 5.27 32.24 -4.94
C GLN A 159 6.36 31.23 -5.28
N MET A 160 6.21 30.47 -6.37
CA MET A 160 7.20 29.48 -6.81
C MET A 160 8.53 30.15 -7.22
N VAL A 161 8.46 31.29 -7.91
CA VAL A 161 9.65 32.02 -8.33
C VAL A 161 10.35 32.70 -7.15
N GLU A 162 9.60 33.44 -6.32
CA GLU A 162 10.17 34.28 -5.28
C GLU A 162 10.58 33.51 -4.02
N LYS A 163 9.80 32.49 -3.62
CA LYS A 163 10.08 31.73 -2.39
C LYS A 163 10.97 30.52 -2.64
N ASP A 164 10.72 29.81 -3.73
CA ASP A 164 11.41 28.54 -4.00
C ASP A 164 12.59 28.71 -4.96
N GLY A 165 12.77 29.90 -5.54
CA GLY A 165 13.86 30.19 -6.48
C GLY A 165 13.76 29.41 -7.78
N ILE A 166 12.56 28.91 -8.12
CA ILE A 166 12.31 28.15 -9.35
C ILE A 166 12.31 29.13 -10.53
N GLY A 167 12.92 28.75 -11.65
CA GLY A 167 12.93 29.58 -12.84
C GLY A 167 11.52 29.78 -13.40
N PHE A 168 11.21 30.97 -13.91
CA PHE A 168 9.89 31.26 -14.50
C PHE A 168 9.47 30.24 -15.56
N TYR A 169 10.40 29.84 -16.44
CA TYR A 169 10.15 28.81 -17.47
C TYR A 169 9.89 27.42 -16.85
N ASP A 170 10.54 27.08 -15.74
CA ASP A 170 10.32 25.81 -15.05
C ASP A 170 8.91 25.74 -14.44
N VAL A 171 8.34 26.89 -14.03
CA VAL A 171 6.96 26.97 -13.53
C VAL A 171 5.97 26.67 -14.64
N ASP A 172 6.15 27.27 -15.82
CA ASP A 172 5.30 26.97 -16.99
C ASP A 172 5.40 25.49 -17.39
N ASP A 173 6.61 24.91 -17.39
CA ASP A 173 6.83 23.49 -17.71
C ASP A 173 6.11 22.54 -16.75
N ILE A 174 6.03 22.87 -15.45
CA ILE A 174 5.26 22.08 -14.46
C ILE A 174 3.76 22.06 -14.85
N PHE A 175 3.23 23.18 -15.33
CA PHE A 175 1.85 23.26 -15.78
C PHE A 175 1.61 22.52 -17.10
N GLU A 176 2.56 22.51 -18.01
CA GLU A 176 2.47 21.79 -19.28
C GLU A 176 2.80 20.29 -19.14
N ALA A 177 3.37 19.86 -18.00
CA ALA A 177 3.71 18.45 -17.76
C ALA A 177 2.52 17.50 -18.00
N GLU A 178 2.76 16.43 -18.76
CA GLU A 178 1.70 15.49 -19.15
C GLU A 178 1.05 14.84 -17.90
N THR A 179 -0.27 15.02 -17.76
CA THR A 179 -1.04 14.49 -16.64
C THR A 179 -2.26 13.74 -17.17
N PRO A 180 -2.39 12.42 -16.91
CA PRO A 180 -3.55 11.65 -17.34
C PRO A 180 -4.85 12.12 -16.69
N LEU A 181 -5.96 12.02 -17.42
CA LEU A 181 -7.30 12.37 -16.90
C LEU A 181 -7.69 11.49 -15.71
N TYR A 182 -8.25 12.12 -14.67
CA TYR A 182 -8.74 11.54 -13.42
C TYR A 182 -7.72 10.70 -12.64
N ARG A 183 -6.42 10.96 -12.87
CA ARG A 183 -5.29 10.33 -12.17
C ARG A 183 -4.45 11.39 -11.47
N LEU A 184 -4.08 11.12 -10.22
CA LEU A 184 -3.10 11.91 -9.50
C LEU A 184 -1.70 11.45 -9.90
N THR A 185 -0.83 12.41 -10.24
CA THR A 185 0.56 12.17 -10.64
C THR A 185 1.47 13.01 -9.75
N TRP A 186 2.47 12.38 -9.14
CA TRP A 186 3.36 13.01 -8.17
C TRP A 186 4.70 13.37 -8.82
N ASP A 187 5.17 14.59 -8.58
CA ASP A 187 6.54 15.06 -8.83
C ASP A 187 7.25 15.18 -7.47
N PRO A 188 7.99 14.13 -7.04
CA PRO A 188 8.64 14.08 -5.73
C PRO A 188 9.72 15.14 -5.57
N ASP A 189 10.42 15.49 -6.65
CA ASP A 189 11.56 16.39 -6.60
C ASP A 189 11.12 17.82 -6.28
N LYS A 190 9.92 18.19 -6.74
CA LYS A 190 9.33 19.53 -6.55
C LYS A 190 8.25 19.57 -5.46
N CYS A 191 7.90 18.44 -4.84
CA CYS A 191 6.79 18.32 -3.90
C CYS A 191 5.43 18.74 -4.50
N ILE A 192 5.18 18.37 -5.77
CA ILE A 192 3.98 18.76 -6.51
C ILE A 192 3.12 17.55 -6.87
N VAL A 193 1.80 17.69 -6.71
CA VAL A 193 0.82 16.73 -7.23
C VAL A 193 0.02 17.36 -8.35
N HIS A 194 -0.04 16.65 -9.47
CA HIS A 194 -0.80 17.02 -10.65
C HIS A 194 -2.10 16.23 -10.68
N TYR A 195 -3.20 16.93 -10.96
CA TYR A 195 -4.48 16.31 -11.22
C TYR A 195 -5.17 16.95 -12.40
N ARG A 196 -5.68 16.14 -13.32
CA ARG A 196 -6.38 16.62 -14.51
C ARG A 196 -7.79 16.03 -14.58
N TYR A 197 -8.80 16.84 -14.88
CA TYR A 197 -10.20 16.39 -14.92
C TYR A 197 -11.06 17.25 -15.85
N MET A 198 -12.28 16.79 -16.10
CA MET A 198 -13.33 17.55 -16.77
C MET A 198 -14.50 17.76 -15.81
N THR A 199 -15.11 18.94 -15.86
CA THR A 199 -16.29 19.32 -15.08
C THR A 199 -17.13 20.32 -15.89
N ASN A 200 -18.43 20.36 -15.63
CA ASN A 200 -19.32 21.42 -16.12
C ASN A 200 -19.37 22.62 -15.15
N ASP A 201 -18.89 22.47 -13.92
CA ASP A 201 -18.88 23.50 -12.90
C ASP A 201 -17.54 23.51 -12.15
N GLN A 202 -16.71 24.52 -12.42
CA GLN A 202 -15.42 24.67 -11.77
C GLN A 202 -15.56 25.09 -10.30
N ASN A 203 -16.64 25.79 -9.94
CA ASN A 203 -16.86 26.32 -8.59
C ASN A 203 -17.15 25.21 -7.57
N GLU A 204 -17.53 24.03 -8.04
CA GLU A 204 -17.73 22.85 -7.21
C GLU A 204 -16.44 22.03 -7.00
N THR A 205 -15.31 22.50 -7.50
CA THR A 205 -14.00 21.91 -7.20
C THR A 205 -13.60 22.27 -5.78
N ALA A 206 -13.44 21.26 -4.94
CA ALA A 206 -12.98 21.42 -3.57
C ALA A 206 -11.70 20.65 -3.32
N VAL A 207 -10.74 21.31 -2.68
CA VAL A 207 -9.41 20.79 -2.39
C VAL A 207 -9.17 20.78 -0.89
N TYR A 208 -8.57 19.72 -0.39
CA TYR A 208 -8.41 19.49 1.04
C TYR A 208 -7.05 18.89 1.37
N TRP A 209 -6.57 19.20 2.57
CA TRP A 209 -5.48 18.51 3.24
C TRP A 209 -6.03 17.62 4.36
N LEU A 210 -5.51 16.40 4.43
CA LEU A 210 -5.77 15.42 5.47
C LEU A 210 -4.52 15.31 6.33
N ARG A 211 -4.52 16.01 7.45
CA ARG A 211 -3.37 16.17 8.36
C ARG A 211 -2.80 14.85 8.86
N THR A 212 -3.65 13.95 9.33
CA THR A 212 -3.26 12.65 9.92
C THR A 212 -2.71 11.70 8.86
N ARG A 213 -3.18 11.82 7.62
CA ARG A 213 -2.73 11.00 6.50
C ARG A 213 -1.58 11.63 5.71
N GLN A 214 -1.21 12.87 6.03
CA GLN A 214 -0.36 13.72 5.22
C GLN A 214 -0.71 13.58 3.73
N ALA A 215 -1.98 13.82 3.40
CA ALA A 215 -2.51 13.56 2.07
C ALA A 215 -3.30 14.76 1.53
N PHE A 216 -3.34 14.88 0.21
CA PHE A 216 -4.24 15.78 -0.49
C PHE A 216 -5.46 15.03 -0.96
N ARG A 217 -6.61 15.69 -0.91
CA ARG A 217 -7.86 15.20 -1.49
C ARG A 217 -8.44 16.27 -2.39
N ILE A 218 -8.95 15.84 -3.53
CA ILE A 218 -9.74 16.65 -4.43
C ILE A 218 -11.10 16.00 -4.68
N ASP A 219 -12.14 16.81 -4.57
CA ASP A 219 -13.51 16.46 -4.92
C ASP A 219 -13.92 17.33 -6.11
N VAL A 220 -14.32 16.69 -7.21
CA VAL A 220 -14.83 17.37 -8.41
C VAL A 220 -16.15 16.73 -8.84
N LYS A 221 -17.05 17.50 -9.46
CA LYS A 221 -18.15 16.93 -10.22
C LYS A 221 -17.68 16.63 -11.64
N ASP A 222 -17.97 15.44 -12.14
CA ASP A 222 -17.75 15.13 -13.55
C ASP A 222 -18.84 15.76 -14.44
N LEU A 223 -18.76 15.49 -15.74
CA LEU A 223 -19.72 15.97 -16.74
C LEU A 223 -21.14 15.41 -16.52
N ASP A 224 -21.27 14.29 -15.83
CA ASP A 224 -22.55 13.66 -15.48
C ASP A 224 -23.10 14.15 -14.13
N GLY A 225 -22.41 15.09 -13.47
CA GLY A 225 -22.77 15.62 -12.16
C GLY A 225 -22.47 14.70 -10.98
N LYS A 226 -21.73 13.61 -11.19
CA LYS A 226 -21.30 12.69 -10.12
C LYS A 226 -20.01 13.20 -9.48
N PHE A 227 -19.90 13.00 -8.18
CA PHE A 227 -18.66 13.34 -7.46
C PHE A 227 -17.57 12.31 -7.74
N VAL A 228 -16.48 12.77 -8.35
CA VAL A 228 -15.21 12.06 -8.45
C VAL A 228 -14.30 12.57 -7.34
N ARG A 229 -13.93 11.68 -6.43
CA ARG A 229 -13.03 11.98 -5.30
C ARG A 229 -11.73 11.27 -5.50
N LYS A 230 -10.62 12.00 -5.41
CA LYS A 230 -9.27 11.46 -5.55
C LYS A 230 -8.42 11.96 -4.40
N MET A 231 -7.49 11.11 -3.97
CA MET A 231 -6.61 11.39 -2.85
C MET A 231 -5.23 10.81 -3.13
N SER A 232 -4.19 11.50 -2.70
CA SER A 232 -2.81 11.03 -2.74
C SER A 232 -2.11 11.42 -1.45
N ALA A 233 -1.40 10.48 -0.86
CA ALA A 233 -0.44 10.79 0.20
C ALA A 233 0.68 11.68 -0.35
N MET A 234 1.36 12.37 0.56
CA MET A 234 2.62 13.04 0.28
C MET A 234 3.79 12.08 0.49
N THR A 235 4.90 12.33 -0.22
CA THR A 235 6.17 11.64 0.02
C THR A 235 6.82 12.14 1.31
N SER A 236 7.67 11.35 1.98
CA SER A 236 8.32 11.72 3.28
C SER A 236 9.05 13.07 3.28
N GLU A 237 9.59 13.48 2.14
CA GLU A 237 10.31 14.75 2.02
C GLU A 237 9.39 15.96 1.89
N CYS A 238 8.09 15.75 1.74
CA CYS A 238 7.12 16.77 1.40
C CYS A 238 5.97 16.79 2.40
N GLY A 239 5.61 17.96 2.90
CA GLY A 239 4.56 18.04 3.90
C GLY A 239 4.24 19.45 4.34
N GLY A 240 3.49 19.51 5.43
CA GLY A 240 3.12 20.75 6.09
C GLY A 240 2.52 20.45 7.47
N ARG A 241 2.63 21.42 8.36
CA ARG A 241 2.05 21.42 9.70
C ARG A 241 0.78 22.26 9.77
N SER A 242 0.57 23.15 8.80
CA SER A 242 -0.62 23.98 8.68
C SER A 242 -1.05 24.19 7.23
N PRO A 243 -2.32 24.57 6.97
CA PRO A 243 -2.85 24.77 5.62
C PRO A 243 -2.09 25.81 4.79
N GLU A 244 -1.51 26.82 5.44
CA GLU A 244 -0.81 27.93 4.80
C GLU A 244 0.54 27.53 4.17
N GLN A 245 1.03 26.33 4.49
CA GLN A 245 2.23 25.74 3.91
C GLN A 245 1.93 24.98 2.61
N PHE A 246 0.65 24.89 2.23
CA PHE A 246 0.23 24.31 0.96
C PHE A 246 -0.25 25.40 0.03
N SER A 247 0.18 25.32 -1.22
CA SER A 247 -0.30 26.18 -2.29
C SER A 247 -1.03 25.32 -3.31
N VAL A 248 -2.24 25.70 -3.67
CA VAL A 248 -3.05 24.99 -4.66
C VAL A 248 -3.52 25.98 -5.70
N THR A 249 -3.51 25.58 -6.97
CA THR A 249 -3.97 26.42 -8.07
C THR A 249 -4.58 25.56 -9.18
N SER A 250 -5.35 26.19 -10.06
CA SER A 250 -5.97 25.52 -11.19
C SER A 250 -5.87 26.35 -12.46
N LYS A 251 -5.70 25.68 -13.59
CA LYS A 251 -5.66 26.29 -14.92
C LYS A 251 -6.49 25.44 -15.88
N GLU A 252 -7.29 26.11 -16.71
CA GLU A 252 -7.96 25.46 -17.84
C GLU A 252 -6.96 25.28 -18.98
N LEU A 253 -6.90 24.07 -19.52
CA LEU A 253 -6.02 23.69 -20.62
C LEU A 253 -6.73 23.95 -21.96
N THR A 254 -5.94 23.98 -23.04
CA THR A 254 -6.43 24.29 -24.40
C THR A 254 -7.47 23.31 -24.93
N ASP A 255 -7.53 22.09 -24.38
CA ASP A 255 -8.51 21.07 -24.73
C ASP A 255 -9.79 21.09 -23.85
N GLY A 256 -9.98 22.14 -23.05
CA GLY A 256 -11.15 22.34 -22.20
C GLY A 256 -11.15 21.50 -20.91
N THR A 257 -10.05 20.78 -20.65
CA THR A 257 -9.85 20.09 -19.37
C THR A 257 -9.21 21.03 -18.34
N ILE A 258 -9.35 20.72 -17.05
CA ILE A 258 -8.78 21.53 -15.97
C ILE A 258 -7.64 20.75 -15.32
N LYS A 259 -6.52 21.44 -15.10
CA LYS A 259 -5.39 20.92 -14.33
C LYS A 259 -5.28 21.66 -13.01
N VAL A 260 -5.24 20.91 -11.91
CA VAL A 260 -4.97 21.41 -10.56
C VAL A 260 -3.58 20.96 -10.15
N LEU A 261 -2.82 21.88 -9.59
CA LEU A 261 -1.53 21.62 -8.96
C LEU A 261 -1.65 21.83 -7.47
N PHE A 262 -1.13 20.88 -6.71
CA PHE A 262 -0.94 20.98 -5.25
C PHE A 262 0.55 21.02 -4.98
N ARG A 263 1.02 22.01 -4.25
CA ARG A 263 2.41 22.12 -3.84
C ARG A 263 2.49 22.04 -2.32
N ALA A 264 3.30 21.10 -1.83
CA ALA A 264 3.69 20.99 -0.44
C ALA A 264 5.05 21.68 -0.21
N GLU A 265 5.38 22.00 1.04
CA GLU A 265 6.73 22.42 1.39
C GLU A 265 7.67 21.22 1.44
N ARG A 266 8.91 21.43 1.03
CA ARG A 266 9.98 20.47 1.29
C ARG A 266 10.40 20.57 2.75
N LEU A 267 10.39 19.45 3.45
CA LEU A 267 10.74 19.39 4.86
C LEU A 267 12.27 19.41 5.03
N ALA A 268 12.78 20.28 5.92
CA ALA A 268 14.22 20.40 6.20
C ALA A 268 14.80 19.16 6.89
N GLU A 269 13.99 18.51 7.71
CA GLU A 269 14.20 17.16 8.20
C GLU A 269 13.03 16.35 7.66
N PRO A 270 13.26 15.28 6.86
CA PRO A 270 12.18 14.40 6.45
C PRO A 270 11.42 13.98 7.70
N GLU A 271 10.09 14.13 7.69
CA GLU A 271 9.32 13.57 8.80
C GLU A 271 9.68 12.09 8.85
N THR A 272 10.22 11.64 10.00
CA THR A 272 10.51 10.22 10.26
C THR A 272 9.20 9.47 10.52
N HIS A 273 8.17 9.76 9.74
CA HIS A 273 7.21 8.74 9.42
C HIS A 273 8.03 7.66 8.73
N LYS A 274 8.10 6.48 9.35
CA LYS A 274 8.54 5.30 8.64
C LYS A 274 7.55 5.15 7.49
N ASP A 275 7.92 5.66 6.30
CA ASP A 275 7.08 5.67 5.09
C ASP A 275 6.47 4.30 4.84
N ARG A 276 7.21 3.28 5.28
CA ARG A 276 6.73 1.93 5.49
C ARG A 276 7.05 1.45 6.89
N PHE A 277 6.07 0.87 7.57
CA PHE A 277 6.31 0.14 8.81
C PHE A 277 5.71 -1.26 8.73
N GLU A 278 6.36 -2.20 9.39
CA GLU A 278 5.88 -3.57 9.53
C GLU A 278 4.86 -3.64 10.66
N LEU A 279 3.70 -4.23 10.39
CA LEU A 279 2.65 -4.44 11.38
C LEU A 279 3.09 -5.53 12.36
N LYS A 280 2.72 -5.37 13.63
CA LYS A 280 3.10 -6.32 14.68
C LYS A 280 2.37 -7.65 14.51
N LYS A 281 3.12 -8.74 14.33
CA LYS A 281 2.61 -10.10 14.37
C LYS A 281 2.16 -10.47 15.79
N LEU A 282 0.92 -10.91 15.94
CA LEU A 282 0.39 -11.52 17.16
C LEU A 282 0.67 -13.03 17.18
N PRO A 283 0.63 -13.68 18.36
CA PRO A 283 0.72 -15.14 18.45
C PRO A 283 -0.35 -15.79 17.56
N PRO A 284 0.02 -16.77 16.72
CA PRO A 284 -0.94 -17.40 15.82
C PRO A 284 -1.97 -18.23 16.59
N HIS A 285 -3.17 -18.34 16.04
CA HIS A 285 -4.20 -19.23 16.55
C HIS A 285 -4.05 -20.62 15.97
N VAL A 286 -4.11 -21.63 16.83
CA VAL A 286 -4.02 -23.04 16.46
C VAL A 286 -5.45 -23.61 16.44
N PRO A 287 -5.83 -24.39 15.42
CA PRO A 287 -7.19 -24.88 15.33
C PRO A 287 -7.43 -25.98 16.37
N THR A 288 -8.69 -26.22 16.71
CA THR A 288 -9.09 -27.33 17.59
C THR A 288 -8.93 -28.70 16.93
N HIS A 289 -8.99 -28.74 15.60
CA HIS A 289 -8.80 -29.91 14.73
C HIS A 289 -8.04 -29.53 13.46
N ASP A 290 -7.25 -30.45 12.91
CA ASP A 290 -6.59 -30.24 11.62
C ASP A 290 -7.59 -29.97 10.49
N TRP A 291 -7.37 -28.89 9.73
CA TRP A 291 -8.17 -28.59 8.56
C TRP A 291 -7.91 -29.63 7.45
N ASN A 292 -8.99 -30.29 7.01
CA ASN A 292 -8.95 -31.26 5.93
C ASN A 292 -9.82 -30.80 4.74
N PRO A 293 -9.23 -30.40 3.60
CA PRO A 293 -10.00 -30.01 2.42
C PRO A 293 -10.77 -31.17 1.77
N GLU A 294 -10.45 -32.42 2.14
CA GLU A 294 -11.03 -33.63 1.56
C GLU A 294 -12.06 -34.28 2.50
N SER A 295 -12.34 -33.72 3.68
CA SER A 295 -13.39 -34.24 4.55
C SER A 295 -14.78 -33.93 3.99
N SER A 296 -15.68 -34.91 4.07
CA SER A 296 -17.09 -34.77 3.68
C SER A 296 -17.90 -33.86 4.62
N GLU A 297 -17.36 -33.58 5.81
CA GLU A 297 -17.86 -32.57 6.73
C GLU A 297 -17.18 -31.24 6.38
N ALA A 298 -17.95 -30.29 5.85
CA ALA A 298 -17.51 -28.91 5.71
C ALA A 298 -17.53 -28.29 7.11
N PHE A 299 -16.36 -28.23 7.76
CA PHE A 299 -16.21 -27.45 8.97
C PHE A 299 -16.11 -25.97 8.57
N ASP A 300 -16.99 -25.14 9.13
CA ASP A 300 -16.85 -23.70 8.95
C ASP A 300 -15.59 -23.23 9.67
N PHE A 301 -14.99 -22.15 9.18
CA PHE A 301 -13.78 -21.59 9.78
C PHE A 301 -13.95 -21.34 11.29
N LEU A 302 -15.15 -20.92 11.71
CA LEU A 302 -15.49 -20.68 13.11
C LEU A 302 -15.52 -21.96 13.97
N ASP A 303 -15.82 -23.12 13.37
CA ASP A 303 -15.82 -24.40 14.07
C ASP A 303 -14.39 -24.84 14.45
N LEU A 304 -13.41 -24.44 13.64
CA LEU A 304 -11.99 -24.71 13.89
C LEU A 304 -11.39 -23.79 14.95
N PHE A 305 -12.02 -22.64 15.21
CA PHE A 305 -11.55 -21.61 16.15
C PHE A 305 -12.68 -21.10 17.06
N PRO A 306 -13.33 -21.98 17.85
CA PRO A 306 -14.53 -21.64 18.61
C PRO A 306 -14.28 -20.62 19.73
N ASP A 307 -13.04 -20.53 20.21
CA ASP A 307 -12.62 -19.60 21.27
C ASP A 307 -12.10 -18.26 20.74
N VAL A 308 -12.16 -18.03 19.42
CA VAL A 308 -11.66 -16.80 18.79
C VAL A 308 -12.83 -16.00 18.21
N GLU A 309 -12.86 -14.70 18.46
CA GLU A 309 -13.81 -13.76 17.85
C GLU A 309 -13.44 -13.47 16.38
N ALA A 310 -13.30 -14.51 15.56
CA ALA A 310 -13.03 -14.37 14.14
C ALA A 310 -14.30 -13.95 13.38
N LEU A 311 -14.17 -13.04 12.41
CA LEU A 311 -15.30 -12.66 11.55
C LEU A 311 -15.61 -13.77 10.54
N SER A 312 -16.88 -14.11 10.34
CA SER A 312 -17.27 -15.01 9.24
C SER A 312 -17.02 -14.34 7.89
N LEU A 313 -16.47 -15.09 6.92
CA LEU A 313 -16.21 -14.59 5.56
C LEU A 313 -17.50 -14.10 4.87
N ASP A 314 -18.65 -14.71 5.17
CA ASP A 314 -19.96 -14.35 4.62
C ASP A 314 -20.44 -12.94 5.04
N LEU A 315 -19.84 -12.38 6.09
CA LEU A 315 -20.14 -11.05 6.60
C LEU A 315 -19.17 -9.98 6.07
N LEU A 316 -18.17 -10.37 5.29
CA LEU A 316 -17.14 -9.47 4.77
C LEU A 316 -17.44 -9.04 3.34
N VAL A 317 -16.91 -7.88 2.95
CA VAL A 317 -16.97 -7.39 1.57
C VAL A 317 -15.75 -7.89 0.82
N LYS A 318 -15.94 -8.55 -0.32
CA LYS A 318 -14.84 -8.98 -1.21
C LYS A 318 -14.27 -7.79 -1.96
N ASP A 319 -12.94 -7.70 -2.04
CA ASP A 319 -12.22 -6.72 -2.87
C ASP A 319 -12.30 -7.03 -4.38
#